data_AF-A0A522ITJ1-F1
#
_entry.id   AF-A0A522ITJ1-F1
#
_cell.length_a   1.000
_cell.length_b   1.000
_cell.length_c   1.000
_cell.angle_alpha   90.00
_cell.angle_beta   90.00
_cell.angle_gamma   90.00
#
_symmetry.space_group_name_H-M   'P 1'
#
loop_
_entity.id
_entity.type
_entity.pdbx_description
1 polymer ?
#
loop_
_entity_poly.entity_id
_entity_poly.type
_entity_poly.pdbx_seq_one_letter_code
_entity_poly.pdbx_strand_id
1 'polypeptide(L)'
;MRVRNGGRNGRSGRNGRNASAPCRGACAAAAALAFAFGLTGCAWGPGGQAPAMPQPAHYGAQPQPAQTVAAQGVAQQFVVGAKPVPQWWTLYGSDALDALVDEGLRNSPNLAAADHSLQAAREQLRGQIG
;
A
#
# COMPACT_ATOMS: atom_id res chain seq x y z
N MET A 1 54.54 59.96 51.90
CA MET A 1 53.44 59.93 52.90
C MET A 1 52.72 58.59 52.79
N ARG A 2 52.70 57.80 53.88
CA ARG A 2 51.93 56.54 54.12
C ARG A 2 52.21 55.36 53.17
N VAL A 3 52.87 54.29 53.63
CA VAL A 3 52.38 53.18 54.49
C VAL A 3 51.57 52.14 53.70
N ARG A 4 52.25 51.00 53.43
CA ARG A 4 51.86 49.59 53.67
C ARG A 4 50.46 49.16 53.20
N ASN A 5 50.42 48.17 52.31
CA ASN A 5 49.74 46.91 52.65
C ASN A 5 50.21 45.72 51.80
N GLY A 6 50.71 44.71 52.51
CA GLY A 6 50.87 43.36 52.00
C GLY A 6 49.51 42.65 52.05
N GLY A 7 49.24 41.84 51.03
CA GLY A 7 48.07 40.97 50.99
C GLY A 7 48.43 39.70 50.24
N ARG A 8 48.62 38.62 50.99
CA ARG A 8 48.99 37.28 50.53
C ARG A 8 48.01 36.77 49.46
N ASN A 9 48.52 36.42 48.28
CA ASN A 9 47.74 35.75 47.26
C ASN A 9 47.73 34.23 47.56
N GLY A 10 46.69 33.79 48.28
CA GLY A 10 46.48 32.39 48.63
C GLY A 10 46.07 31.58 47.41
N ARG A 11 46.92 30.65 46.98
CA ARG A 11 46.61 29.56 46.05
C ARG A 11 45.38 28.80 46.55
N SER A 12 44.25 28.96 45.88
CA SER A 12 43.14 28.00 45.98
C SER A 12 43.27 27.00 44.82
N GLY A 13 44.12 26.00 45.04
CA GLY A 13 44.05 24.74 44.31
C GLY A 13 43.02 23.85 45.00
N ARG A 14 41.82 23.73 44.43
CA ARG A 14 40.92 22.61 44.72
C ARG A 14 40.60 21.88 43.42
N ASN A 15 41.36 20.82 43.25
CA ASN A 15 41.15 19.74 42.29
C ASN A 15 40.29 18.68 43.00
N GLY A 16 39.19 18.21 42.39
CA GLY A 16 38.32 17.20 42.99
C GLY A 16 37.01 17.03 42.21
N ARG A 17 37.04 16.28 41.09
CA ARG A 17 36.53 14.90 41.00
C ARG A 17 35.01 14.79 41.19
N ASN A 18 34.33 14.72 40.05
CA ASN A 18 33.33 13.72 39.65
C ASN A 18 32.68 12.92 40.79
N ALA A 19 31.37 13.03 40.95
CA ALA A 19 30.54 11.98 41.53
C ALA A 19 29.16 11.98 40.86
N SER A 20 28.90 10.90 40.14
CA SER A 20 27.67 10.58 39.42
C SER A 20 26.61 9.94 40.34
N ALA A 21 25.38 10.50 40.27
CA ALA A 21 24.03 9.89 40.30
C ALA A 21 23.57 9.00 41.50
N PRO A 22 22.26 9.00 41.82
CA PRO A 22 21.34 8.16 41.04
C PRO A 22 19.93 8.76 40.83
N CYS A 23 19.59 9.14 39.59
CA CYS A 23 18.19 9.16 39.12
C CYS A 23 17.93 7.88 38.30
N ARG A 24 18.26 6.72 38.86
CA ARG A 24 18.12 5.43 38.18
C ARG A 24 16.67 5.13 37.77
N GLY A 25 15.69 5.54 38.58
CA GLY A 25 14.27 5.30 38.31
C GLY A 25 13.66 6.24 37.26
N ALA A 26 13.92 7.55 37.37
CA ALA A 26 13.36 8.55 36.47
C ALA A 26 13.94 8.49 35.05
N CYS A 27 15.25 8.24 34.92
CA CYS A 27 15.89 8.05 33.61
C CYS A 27 15.43 6.74 32.93
N ALA A 28 15.20 5.68 33.72
CA ALA A 28 14.68 4.42 33.18
C ALA A 28 13.23 4.55 32.70
N ALA A 29 12.37 5.27 33.44
CA ALA A 29 10.99 5.52 33.03
C ALA A 29 10.92 6.39 31.75
N ALA A 30 11.74 7.43 31.65
CA ALA A 30 11.80 8.28 30.46
C ALA A 30 12.34 7.51 29.23
N ALA A 31 13.34 6.65 29.41
CA ALA A 31 13.86 5.80 28.34
C ALA A 31 12.81 4.77 27.87
N ALA A 32 12.06 4.17 28.80
CA ALA A 32 10.98 3.23 28.47
C ALA A 32 9.83 3.90 27.70
N LEU A 33 9.44 5.12 28.07
CA LEU A 33 8.43 5.92 27.36
C LEU A 33 8.90 6.32 25.96
N ALA A 34 10.15 6.77 25.81
CA ALA A 34 10.71 7.11 24.51
C ALA A 34 10.80 5.89 23.59
N PHE A 35 11.14 4.71 24.15
CA PHE A 35 11.15 3.45 23.41
C PHE A 35 9.74 3.03 22.98
N ALA A 36 8.75 3.16 23.87
CA ALA A 36 7.34 2.86 23.54
C ALA A 36 6.78 3.75 22.42
N PHE A 37 7.10 5.06 22.42
CA PHE A 37 6.72 5.98 21.34
C PHE A 37 7.50 5.75 20.04
N GLY A 38 8.74 5.26 20.11
CA GLY A 38 9.53 4.90 18.92
C GLY A 38 8.95 3.71 18.15
N LEU A 39 8.25 2.80 18.83
CA LEU A 39 7.69 1.59 18.23
C LEU A 39 6.37 1.80 17.47
N THR A 40 5.65 2.91 17.71
CA THR A 40 4.34 3.16 17.07
C THR A 40 4.41 3.68 15.63
N GLY A 41 5.61 3.95 15.10
CA GLY A 41 5.80 4.58 13.79
C GLY A 41 5.87 3.62 12.59
N CYS A 42 6.07 2.31 12.80
CA CYS A 42 6.42 1.39 11.71
C CYS A 42 5.23 0.83 10.90
N ALA A 43 3.98 1.20 11.22
CA ALA A 43 2.78 0.63 10.60
C ALA A 43 2.01 1.58 9.66
N TRP A 44 2.58 2.73 9.29
CA TRP A 44 1.94 3.69 8.37
C TRP A 44 2.35 3.45 6.92
N GLY A 45 1.64 2.54 6.24
CA GLY A 45 1.60 2.50 4.79
C GLY A 45 0.62 3.55 4.24
N PRO A 46 0.92 4.21 3.09
CA PRO A 46 -0.06 5.05 2.42
C PRO A 46 -1.33 4.24 2.15
N GLY A 47 -2.49 4.86 2.28
CA GLY A 47 -3.77 4.17 2.17
C GLY A 47 -3.93 3.38 0.86
N GLY A 48 -4.66 2.27 0.90
CA GLY A 48 -4.92 1.38 -0.24
C GLY A 48 -5.92 1.92 -1.26
N GLN A 49 -6.01 3.24 -1.45
CA GLN A 49 -6.88 3.81 -2.46
C GLN A 49 -6.32 3.50 -3.85
N ALA A 50 -7.14 2.90 -4.70
CA ALA A 50 -6.79 2.72 -6.11
C ALA A 50 -6.49 4.09 -6.74
N PRO A 51 -5.41 4.21 -7.52
CA PRO A 51 -5.10 5.47 -8.20
C PRO A 51 -6.23 5.81 -9.17
N ALA A 52 -6.49 7.10 -9.35
CA ALA A 52 -7.42 7.56 -10.37
C ALA A 52 -6.88 7.15 -11.75
N MET A 53 -7.61 6.26 -12.42
CA MET A 53 -7.24 5.81 -13.77
C MET A 53 -7.52 6.95 -14.77
N PRO A 54 -6.53 7.35 -15.59
CA PRO A 54 -6.78 8.28 -16.68
C PRO A 54 -7.72 7.62 -17.69
N GLN A 55 -8.95 8.11 -17.77
CA GLN A 55 -9.94 7.67 -18.75
C GLN A 55 -10.08 8.75 -19.82
N PRO A 56 -9.69 8.47 -21.08
CA PRO A 56 -9.97 9.41 -22.17
C PRO A 56 -11.49 9.53 -22.35
N ALA A 57 -11.96 10.66 -22.85
CA ALA A 57 -13.39 10.87 -23.10
C ALA A 57 -13.99 9.83 -24.08
N HIS A 58 -13.16 9.27 -24.96
CA HIS A 58 -13.47 8.18 -25.88
C HIS A 58 -12.16 7.55 -26.38
N TYR A 59 -12.22 6.31 -26.87
CA TYR A 59 -11.05 5.57 -27.36
C TYR A 59 -10.74 5.79 -28.85
N GLY A 60 -11.61 6.49 -29.58
CA GLY A 60 -11.44 6.78 -31.01
C GLY A 60 -10.74 8.12 -31.29
N ALA A 61 -10.33 8.34 -32.54
CA ALA A 61 -9.87 9.65 -33.00
C ALA A 61 -10.99 10.69 -33.10
N GLN A 62 -12.24 10.22 -33.16
CA GLN A 62 -13.46 11.02 -33.22
C GLN A 62 -14.36 10.63 -32.04
N PRO A 63 -15.28 11.53 -31.62
CA PRO A 63 -16.23 11.23 -30.56
C PRO A 63 -16.99 9.93 -30.83
N GLN A 64 -17.15 9.10 -29.79
CA GLN A 64 -17.89 7.84 -29.90
C GLN A 64 -19.36 8.13 -30.25
N PRO A 65 -19.87 7.70 -31.41
CA PRO A 65 -21.28 7.82 -31.71
C PRO A 65 -22.09 6.93 -30.77
N ALA A 66 -23.32 7.35 -30.45
CA ALA A 66 -24.22 6.60 -29.58
C ALA A 66 -24.59 5.23 -30.18
N GLN A 67 -24.68 5.16 -31.50
CA GLN A 67 -25.03 3.96 -32.26
C GLN A 67 -24.03 3.71 -33.39
N THR A 68 -23.87 2.45 -33.76
CA THR A 68 -23.18 2.08 -35.00
C THR A 68 -24.03 2.47 -36.21
N VAL A 69 -23.37 2.56 -37.37
CA VAL A 69 -24.11 2.48 -38.63
C VAL A 69 -24.93 1.20 -38.67
N ALA A 70 -26.13 1.27 -39.24
CA ALA A 70 -26.98 0.10 -39.39
C ALA A 70 -26.37 -0.86 -40.41
N ALA A 71 -26.15 -2.11 -40.02
CA ALA A 71 -25.73 -3.20 -40.89
C ALA A 71 -26.84 -4.24 -40.90
N GLN A 72 -27.30 -4.63 -42.09
CA GLN A 72 -28.39 -5.60 -42.26
C GLN A 72 -29.68 -5.19 -41.50
N GLY A 73 -29.94 -3.88 -41.42
CA GLY A 73 -31.09 -3.32 -40.70
C GLY A 73 -30.91 -3.18 -39.19
N VAL A 74 -29.76 -3.57 -38.63
CA VAL A 74 -29.48 -3.53 -37.18
C VAL A 74 -28.38 -2.51 -36.89
N ALA A 75 -28.70 -1.53 -36.02
CA ALA A 75 -27.71 -0.64 -35.41
C ALA A 75 -27.46 -1.06 -33.97
N GLN A 76 -26.20 -1.09 -33.54
CA GLN A 76 -25.81 -1.44 -32.17
C GLN A 76 -25.64 -0.18 -31.32
N GLN A 77 -25.92 -0.27 -30.03
CA GLN A 77 -25.71 0.81 -29.07
C GLN A 77 -24.45 0.54 -28.24
N PHE A 78 -23.67 1.58 -27.96
CA PHE A 78 -22.56 1.51 -27.02
C PHE A 78 -23.03 1.90 -25.61
N VAL A 79 -22.81 1.03 -24.62
CA VAL A 79 -23.14 1.30 -23.21
C VAL A 79 -21.84 1.35 -22.40
N VAL A 80 -21.39 2.56 -22.09
CA VAL A 80 -20.18 2.77 -21.28
C VAL A 80 -20.45 2.34 -19.84
N GLY A 81 -19.52 1.59 -19.26
CA GLY A 81 -19.64 1.10 -17.88
C GLY A 81 -20.61 -0.07 -17.70
N ALA A 82 -21.10 -0.67 -18.80
CA ALA A 82 -21.88 -1.91 -18.71
C ALA A 82 -21.06 -3.02 -18.03
N LYS A 83 -21.73 -3.85 -17.24
CA LYS A 83 -21.11 -5.05 -16.67
C LYS A 83 -20.77 -6.03 -17.80
N PRO A 84 -19.61 -6.69 -17.75
CA PRO A 84 -19.32 -7.79 -18.67
C PRO A 84 -20.41 -8.85 -18.60
N VAL A 85 -20.85 -9.34 -19.75
CA VAL A 85 -21.86 -10.39 -19.81
C VAL A 85 -21.22 -11.73 -19.43
N PRO A 86 -21.70 -12.42 -18.38
CA PRO A 86 -21.24 -13.77 -18.07
C PRO A 86 -21.56 -14.71 -19.23
N GLN A 87 -20.67 -15.67 -19.50
CA GLN A 87 -20.88 -16.68 -20.54
C GLN A 87 -21.26 -16.10 -21.92
N TRP A 88 -20.60 -15.01 -22.31
CA TRP A 88 -20.87 -14.26 -23.53
C TRP A 88 -20.93 -15.11 -24.80
N TRP A 89 -20.22 -16.25 -24.82
CA TRP A 89 -20.17 -17.16 -25.97
C TRP A 89 -21.52 -17.81 -26.27
N THR A 90 -22.37 -18.03 -25.26
CA THR A 90 -23.71 -18.62 -25.42
C THR A 90 -24.66 -17.74 -26.24
N LEU A 91 -24.39 -16.43 -26.30
CA LEU A 91 -25.18 -15.48 -27.09
C LEU A 91 -25.02 -15.70 -28.61
N TYR A 92 -24.02 -16.48 -29.03
CA TYR A 92 -23.86 -16.87 -30.43
C TYR A 92 -24.81 -17.99 -30.84
N GLY A 93 -25.45 -18.70 -29.89
CA GLY A 93 -26.40 -19.78 -30.18
C GLY A 93 -25.78 -20.97 -30.91
N SER A 94 -24.51 -21.27 -30.64
CA SER A 94 -23.76 -22.34 -31.29
C SER A 94 -23.36 -23.39 -30.27
N ASP A 95 -24.08 -24.52 -30.25
CA ASP A 95 -23.82 -25.62 -29.32
C ASP A 95 -22.36 -26.14 -29.41
N ALA A 96 -21.77 -26.10 -30.61
CA ALA A 96 -20.38 -26.48 -30.81
C ALA A 96 -19.40 -25.50 -30.15
N LEU A 97 -19.68 -24.18 -30.22
CA LEU A 97 -18.87 -23.18 -29.53
C LEU A 97 -19.02 -23.32 -28.01
N ASP A 98 -20.25 -23.47 -27.54
CA ASP A 98 -20.56 -23.60 -26.12
C ASP A 98 -19.81 -24.79 -25.51
N ALA A 99 -19.87 -25.96 -26.18
CA ALA A 99 -19.13 -27.15 -25.75
C ALA A 99 -17.61 -26.94 -25.72
N LEU A 100 -17.04 -26.25 -26.72
CA LEU A 100 -15.60 -25.98 -26.77
C LEU A 100 -15.14 -25.06 -25.64
N VAL A 101 -15.91 -24.00 -25.36
CA VAL A 101 -15.57 -23.06 -24.28
C VAL A 101 -15.72 -23.74 -22.93
N ASP A 102 -16.80 -24.48 -22.70
CA ASP A 102 -17.04 -25.19 -21.44
C ASP A 102 -15.95 -26.23 -21.16
N GLU A 103 -15.57 -27.00 -22.18
CA GLU A 103 -14.47 -27.97 -22.08
C GLU A 103 -13.14 -27.27 -21.75
N GLY A 104 -12.83 -26.16 -22.44
CA GLY A 104 -11.64 -25.37 -22.19
C GLY A 104 -11.60 -24.79 -20.77
N LEU A 105 -12.71 -24.27 -20.27
CA LEU A 105 -12.80 -23.70 -18.92
C LEU A 105 -12.67 -24.78 -17.84
N ARG A 106 -13.25 -25.97 -18.06
CA ARG A 106 -13.19 -27.08 -17.11
C ARG A 106 -11.79 -27.69 -17.00
N ASN A 107 -11.05 -27.74 -18.10
CA ASN A 107 -9.79 -28.47 -18.19
C ASN A 107 -8.56 -27.57 -18.39
N SER A 108 -8.67 -26.25 -18.15
CA SER A 108 -7.56 -25.30 -18.33
C SER A 108 -6.49 -25.42 -17.22
N PRO A 109 -5.25 -25.84 -17.54
CA PRO A 109 -4.15 -25.84 -16.58
C PRO A 109 -3.74 -24.43 -16.14
N ASN A 110 -3.94 -23.44 -17.03
CA ASN A 110 -3.61 -22.04 -16.74
C ASN A 110 -4.54 -21.45 -15.67
N LEU A 111 -5.84 -21.81 -15.70
CA LEU A 111 -6.78 -21.36 -14.67
C LEU A 111 -6.47 -22.01 -13.32
N ALA A 112 -6.11 -23.30 -13.30
CA ALA A 112 -5.66 -23.97 -12.08
C ALA A 112 -4.40 -23.32 -11.50
N ALA A 113 -3.40 -23.02 -12.33
CA ALA A 113 -2.18 -22.33 -11.91
C ALA A 113 -2.45 -20.91 -11.36
N ALA A 114 -3.40 -20.18 -11.95
CA ALA A 114 -3.83 -18.88 -11.45
C ALA A 114 -4.50 -18.98 -10.08
N ASP A 115 -5.37 -19.97 -9.84
CA ASP A 115 -5.98 -20.19 -8.52
C ASP A 115 -4.93 -20.50 -7.45
N HIS A 116 -3.98 -21.39 -7.75
CA HIS A 116 -2.87 -21.69 -6.86
C HIS A 116 -2.00 -20.46 -6.57
N SER A 117 -1.74 -19.61 -7.56
CA SER A 117 -1.00 -18.37 -7.37
C SER A 117 -1.76 -17.41 -6.43
N LEU A 118 -3.08 -17.31 -6.57
CA LEU A 118 -3.92 -16.51 -5.70
C LEU A 118 -3.96 -17.06 -4.27
N GLN A 119 -4.03 -18.38 -4.11
CA GLN A 119 -3.96 -19.05 -2.80
C GLN A 119 -2.61 -18.77 -2.13
N ALA A 120 -1.51 -18.95 -2.85
CA ALA A 120 -0.16 -18.67 -2.35
C ALA A 120 -0.02 -17.19 -1.92
N ALA A 121 -0.54 -16.24 -2.70
CA ALA A 121 -0.52 -14.84 -2.34
C ALA A 121 -1.33 -14.53 -1.07
N ARG A 122 -2.47 -15.21 -0.86
CA ARG A 122 -3.27 -15.08 0.36
C ARG A 122 -2.54 -15.64 1.58
N GLU A 123 -1.89 -16.79 1.47
CA GLU A 123 -1.09 -17.35 2.57
C GLU A 123 0.13 -16.49 2.90
N GLN A 124 0.80 -15.97 1.87
CA GLN A 124 1.90 -15.01 2.04
C GLN A 124 1.44 -13.78 2.81
N LEU A 125 0.26 -13.23 2.47
CA LEU A 125 -0.31 -12.10 3.20
C LEU A 125 -0.64 -12.47 4.65
N ARG A 126 -1.26 -13.64 4.90
CA ARG A 126 -1.53 -14.12 6.26
C ARG A 126 -0.26 -14.25 7.09
N GLY A 127 0.86 -14.67 6.51
CA GLY A 127 2.16 -14.71 7.19
C GLY A 127 2.76 -13.34 7.50
N GLN A 128 2.32 -12.27 6.83
CA GLN A 128 2.78 -10.90 7.11
C GLN A 128 1.92 -10.16 8.13
N ILE A 129 0.61 -10.45 8.16
CA ILE A 129 -0.36 -9.75 9.02
C ILE A 129 -0.79 -10.55 10.25
N GLY A 130 -0.48 -11.84 10.30
CA GLY A 130 -0.80 -12.77 11.38
C GLY A 130 0.24 -12.81 12.49
#